data_AF-A0A3Q3GHX4-F1
#
_entry.id   AF-A0A3Q3GHX4-F1
#
_cell.length_a   1.000
_cell.length_b   1.000
_cell.length_c   1.000
_cell.angle_alpha   90.00
_cell.angle_beta   90.00
_cell.angle_gamma   90.00
#
_symmetry.space_group_name_H-M   'P 1'
#
loop_
_entity.id
_entity.type
_entity.pdbx_description
1 polymer ?
#
loop_
_entity_poly.entity_id
_entity_poly.type
_entity_poly.pdbx_seq_one_letter_code
_entity_poly.pdbx_strand_id
1 'polypeptide(L)'
;MNPPAESLLKYDNPVLIRKSTDRKHQPSLTDGRPLKVSPQQVGEQSTPVPTPPKPKPTSTDTHKQEDEEILNAILPPREWTEGTQLWVQQVSSAPPTRTDVIHLEELLDTKLQQRQARLDELIRQVTIRCAERGLLLSRVRDEIQMTIPAYQTLNESSVAFGMRKALQSESKVDMEKKVRTFPLSIDSIQIVCMSFSFE
;
A
#
# COMPACT_ATOMS: atom_id res chain seq x y z
N MET A 1 -15.84 26.03 10.17
CA MET A 1 -15.80 24.67 9.62
C MET A 1 -14.88 24.67 8.42
N ASN A 2 -13.71 24.04 8.52
CA ASN A 2 -12.96 23.66 7.32
C ASN A 2 -13.25 22.18 7.12
N PRO A 3 -14.25 21.80 6.30
CA PRO A 3 -14.44 20.40 5.98
C PRO A 3 -13.15 19.86 5.33
N PRO A 4 -12.75 18.62 5.64
CA PRO A 4 -11.59 18.02 5.01
C PRO A 4 -11.79 17.98 3.48
N ALA A 5 -10.71 18.23 2.73
CA ALA A 5 -10.75 18.37 1.27
C ALA A 5 -11.47 17.19 0.60
N GLU A 6 -12.24 17.43 -0.46
CA GLU A 6 -12.95 16.36 -1.16
C GLU A 6 -11.99 15.22 -1.54
N SER A 7 -12.35 13.98 -1.19
CA SER A 7 -11.61 12.77 -1.55
C SER A 7 -12.47 11.85 -2.40
N LEU A 8 -11.79 11.04 -3.20
CA LEU A 8 -12.40 9.87 -3.83
C LEU A 8 -12.26 8.61 -2.97
N LEU A 9 -11.43 8.66 -1.91
CA LEU A 9 -11.26 7.54 -0.99
C LEU A 9 -12.49 7.36 -0.09
N LYS A 10 -12.82 6.10 0.19
CA LYS A 10 -13.82 5.73 1.19
C LYS A 10 -13.22 5.89 2.58
N TYR A 11 -13.87 6.68 3.42
CA TYR A 11 -13.48 6.89 4.82
C TYR A 11 -14.52 6.32 5.76
N ASP A 12 -14.07 5.90 6.93
CA ASP A 12 -14.96 5.53 8.02
C ASP A 12 -15.55 6.76 8.71
N ASN A 13 -16.46 6.53 9.65
CA ASN A 13 -17.03 7.60 10.46
C ASN A 13 -15.93 8.23 11.33
N PRO A 14 -15.88 9.57 11.45
CA PRO A 14 -14.86 10.23 12.23
C PRO A 14 -14.99 9.93 13.72
N VAL A 15 -13.85 9.74 14.37
CA VAL A 15 -13.73 9.42 15.80
C VAL A 15 -13.16 10.63 16.55
N LEU A 16 -13.78 10.95 17.68
CA LEU A 16 -13.34 12.04 18.56
C LEU A 16 -12.27 11.54 19.53
N ILE A 17 -11.05 12.11 19.46
CA ILE A 17 -9.92 11.66 20.30
C ILE A 17 -9.78 12.49 21.59
N ARG A 18 -10.20 13.77 21.62
CA ARG A 18 -10.09 14.61 22.83
C ARG A 18 -11.30 15.52 23.04
N LYS A 19 -11.89 15.48 24.24
CA LYS A 19 -12.72 16.56 24.82
C LYS A 19 -11.86 17.27 25.85
N SER A 20 -11.62 18.57 25.67
CA SER A 20 -11.00 19.38 26.73
C SER A 20 -11.90 19.36 27.96
N THR A 21 -11.49 18.61 29.00
CA THR A 21 -11.80 18.99 30.37
C THR A 21 -10.49 19.48 30.97
N ASP A 22 -10.54 20.72 31.40
CA ASP A 22 -9.45 21.47 32.01
C ASP A 22 -8.87 20.67 33.20
N ARG A 23 -7.58 20.32 33.14
CA ARG A 23 -6.66 20.34 34.29
C ARG A 23 -5.23 20.05 33.88
N LYS A 24 -4.41 21.09 34.06
CA LYS A 24 -2.95 21.12 34.08
C LYS A 24 -2.36 19.86 34.73
N HIS A 25 -1.34 19.26 34.09
CA HIS A 25 0.02 19.05 34.63
C HIS A 25 0.80 18.08 33.72
N GLN A 26 1.79 18.64 33.01
CA GLN A 26 3.01 17.97 32.51
C GLN A 26 4.03 17.92 33.69
N PRO A 27 4.94 16.92 33.84
CA PRO A 27 6.12 16.62 32.99
C PRO A 27 6.27 15.12 32.59
N SER A 28 6.67 14.76 31.37
CA SER A 28 8.01 14.75 30.71
C SER A 28 8.86 13.50 30.99
N LEU A 29 9.66 13.13 29.98
CA LEU A 29 10.76 12.13 29.93
C LEU A 29 10.31 10.75 29.44
N THR A 30 10.61 10.33 28.20
CA THR A 30 11.91 9.87 27.67
C THR A 30 12.55 8.75 28.47
N ASP A 31 13.02 7.75 27.71
CA ASP A 31 13.91 6.64 28.06
C ASP A 31 13.31 5.32 28.55
N GLY A 32 13.66 4.29 27.77
CA GLY A 32 14.52 3.26 28.34
C GLY A 32 13.82 1.98 28.77
N ARG A 33 13.83 1.00 27.88
CA ARG A 33 13.86 -0.43 28.24
C ARG A 33 14.99 -0.67 29.24
N PRO A 34 14.80 -1.50 30.29
CA PRO A 34 15.68 -2.65 30.37
C PRO A 34 15.01 -3.95 30.86
N LEU A 35 15.59 -5.05 30.40
CA LEU A 35 15.42 -6.43 30.85
C LEU A 35 16.06 -6.61 32.23
N LYS A 36 15.41 -7.33 33.16
CA LYS A 36 16.06 -8.00 34.31
C LYS A 36 15.13 -9.10 34.85
N VAL A 37 15.41 -10.38 34.56
CA VAL A 37 16.13 -11.37 35.39
C VAL A 37 15.38 -11.72 36.69
N SER A 38 14.97 -12.99 36.79
CA SER A 38 14.37 -13.68 37.93
C SER A 38 15.17 -13.55 39.23
N PRO A 39 14.54 -13.86 40.38
CA PRO A 39 14.88 -15.13 41.02
C PRO A 39 13.67 -15.94 41.52
N GLN A 40 13.91 -17.24 41.51
CA GLN A 40 13.05 -18.35 41.93
C GLN A 40 13.03 -18.46 43.47
N GLN A 41 11.85 -18.65 44.08
CA GLN A 41 11.73 -19.38 45.34
C GLN A 41 10.41 -20.16 45.45
N VAL A 42 10.56 -21.35 46.02
CA VAL A 42 9.70 -22.54 46.10
C VAL A 42 8.56 -22.38 47.12
N GLY A 43 7.41 -23.06 46.91
CA GLY A 43 6.48 -23.35 47.99
C GLY A 43 5.04 -23.77 47.61
N GLU A 44 4.81 -25.08 47.58
CA GLU A 44 3.55 -25.78 47.94
C GLU A 44 2.40 -25.97 46.93
N GLN A 45 1.91 -27.21 46.95
CA GLN A 45 0.97 -27.89 46.07
C GLN A 45 -0.48 -27.68 46.53
N SER A 46 -1.41 -27.45 45.59
CA SER A 46 -2.69 -28.17 45.54
C SER A 46 -3.40 -27.95 44.20
N THR A 47 -3.74 -29.03 43.50
CA THR A 47 -4.57 -29.09 42.28
C THR A 47 -6.07 -29.22 42.66
N PRO A 48 -7.04 -29.30 41.72
CA PRO A 48 -7.19 -28.64 40.41
C PRO A 48 -8.60 -28.02 40.21
N VAL A 49 -8.71 -26.86 39.56
CA VAL A 49 -9.94 -26.47 38.83
C VAL A 49 -9.52 -25.79 37.51
N PRO A 50 -9.93 -26.29 36.33
CA PRO A 50 -9.63 -25.62 35.07
C PRO A 50 -10.67 -24.52 34.82
N THR A 51 -10.26 -23.27 35.00
CA THR A 51 -10.96 -22.10 34.43
C THR A 51 -10.89 -22.12 32.90
N PRO A 52 -11.94 -21.67 32.18
CA PRO A 52 -11.99 -21.73 30.72
C PRO A 52 -10.89 -20.84 30.11
N PRO A 53 -10.23 -21.27 29.02
CA PRO A 53 -9.22 -20.46 28.35
C PRO A 53 -9.89 -19.22 27.74
N LYS A 54 -9.35 -18.04 28.10
CA LYS A 54 -9.57 -16.81 27.32
C LYS A 54 -9.30 -17.12 25.83
N PRO A 55 -10.16 -16.69 24.89
CA PRO A 55 -9.90 -16.88 23.48
C PRO A 55 -8.60 -16.18 23.12
N LYS A 56 -7.64 -16.99 22.67
CA LYS A 56 -6.44 -16.58 21.95
C LYS A 56 -6.90 -15.72 20.77
N PRO A 57 -6.28 -14.56 20.47
CA PRO A 57 -6.63 -13.82 19.28
C PRO A 57 -6.48 -14.75 18.08
N THR A 58 -7.59 -14.96 17.39
CA THR A 58 -7.67 -15.72 16.15
C THR A 58 -6.68 -15.09 15.18
N SER A 59 -5.92 -15.89 14.43
CA SER A 59 -4.93 -15.42 13.43
C SER A 59 -5.51 -14.40 12.43
N THR A 60 -6.83 -14.39 12.28
CA THR A 60 -7.59 -13.46 11.43
C THR A 60 -7.65 -12.02 11.98
N ASP A 61 -7.60 -11.80 13.30
CA ASP A 61 -7.63 -10.44 13.88
C ASP A 61 -6.26 -9.76 13.76
N THR A 62 -5.17 -10.53 13.84
CA THR A 62 -3.81 -10.00 13.65
C THR A 62 -3.64 -9.43 12.24
N HIS A 63 -4.10 -10.16 11.21
CA HIS A 63 -4.02 -9.69 9.82
C HIS A 63 -4.81 -8.40 9.56
N LYS A 64 -6.00 -8.25 10.16
CA LYS A 64 -6.77 -7.01 10.00
C LYS A 64 -6.07 -5.81 10.60
N GLN A 65 -5.42 -6.00 11.75
CA GLN A 65 -4.69 -4.93 12.41
C GLN A 65 -3.41 -4.56 11.63
N GLU A 66 -2.70 -5.55 11.07
CA GLU A 66 -1.57 -5.32 10.17
C GLU A 66 -2.00 -4.55 8.91
N ASP A 67 -3.12 -4.94 8.29
CA ASP A 67 -3.66 -4.26 7.11
C ASP A 67 -4.04 -2.80 7.41
N GLU A 68 -4.63 -2.52 8.58
CA GLU A 68 -4.95 -1.16 9.03
C GLU A 68 -3.68 -0.34 9.32
N GLU A 69 -2.66 -0.93 9.94
CA GLU A 69 -1.37 -0.27 10.19
C GLU A 69 -0.67 0.08 8.87
N ILE A 70 -0.67 -0.84 7.90
CA ILE A 70 -0.13 -0.61 6.56
C ILE A 70 -0.96 0.46 5.82
N LEU A 71 -2.28 0.39 5.89
CA LEU A 71 -3.17 1.36 5.24
C LEU A 71 -2.91 2.77 5.77
N ASN A 72 -2.73 2.92 7.08
CA ASN A 72 -2.42 4.19 7.72
C ASN A 72 -1.01 4.70 7.40
N ALA A 73 -0.06 3.81 7.12
CA ALA A 73 1.28 4.18 6.68
C ALA A 73 1.29 4.68 5.22
N ILE A 74 0.47 4.09 4.34
CA ILE A 74 0.37 4.47 2.92
C ILE A 74 -0.54 5.69 2.74
N LEU A 75 -1.68 5.71 3.43
CA LEU A 75 -2.72 6.74 3.35
C LEU A 75 -2.98 7.30 4.75
N PRO A 76 -2.30 8.39 5.14
CA PRO A 76 -2.44 8.93 6.49
C PRO A 76 -3.88 9.38 6.76
N PRO A 77 -4.38 9.17 7.99
CA PRO A 77 -5.73 9.57 8.36
C PRO A 77 -5.91 11.08 8.30
N ARG A 78 -7.15 11.48 8.10
CA ARG A 78 -7.53 12.89 8.11
C ARG A 78 -7.74 13.33 9.53
N GLU A 79 -7.12 14.43 9.90
CA GLU A 79 -7.28 15.04 11.22
C GLU A 79 -7.78 16.47 11.06
N TRP A 80 -8.80 16.85 11.84
CA TRP A 80 -9.25 18.23 11.90
C TRP A 80 -9.70 18.60 13.30
N THR A 81 -9.65 19.90 13.59
CA THR A 81 -10.10 20.45 14.85
C THR A 81 -11.41 21.19 14.66
N GLU A 82 -12.39 20.90 15.51
CA GLU A 82 -13.64 21.64 15.61
C GLU A 82 -13.75 22.21 17.02
N GLY A 83 -13.33 23.47 17.18
CA GLY A 83 -13.18 24.09 18.50
C GLY A 83 -12.10 23.42 19.34
N THR A 84 -12.48 22.83 20.48
CA THR A 84 -11.57 22.12 21.41
C THR A 84 -11.51 20.61 21.17
N GLN A 85 -12.14 20.14 20.10
CA GLN A 85 -12.29 18.72 19.78
C GLN A 85 -11.42 18.34 18.59
N LEU A 86 -10.62 17.28 18.75
CA LEU A 86 -9.81 16.68 17.69
C LEU A 86 -10.54 15.48 17.10
N TRP A 87 -10.89 15.58 15.83
CA TRP A 87 -11.51 14.53 15.04
C TRP A 87 -10.48 13.88 14.15
N VAL A 88 -10.52 12.55 14.10
CA VAL A 88 -9.69 11.75 13.21
C VAL A 88 -10.57 10.83 12.39
N GLN A 89 -10.28 10.74 11.11
CA GLN A 89 -11.01 9.91 10.15
C GLN A 89 -10.04 9.02 9.39
N GLN A 90 -10.18 7.72 9.58
CA GLN A 90 -9.37 6.67 8.96
C GLN A 90 -9.93 6.29 7.59
N VAL A 91 -9.06 5.80 6.71
CA VAL A 91 -9.48 5.20 5.44
C VAL A 91 -10.15 3.86 5.75
N SER A 92 -11.27 3.58 5.09
CA SER A 92 -12.02 2.34 5.30
C SER A 92 -11.18 1.12 4.91
N SER A 93 -10.99 0.19 5.83
CA SER A 93 -10.38 -1.14 5.58
C SER A 93 -11.35 -2.14 4.94
N ALA A 94 -12.63 -1.80 4.81
CA ALA A 94 -13.64 -2.66 4.21
C ALA A 94 -13.34 -2.94 2.72
N PRO A 95 -13.37 -4.21 2.27
CA PRO A 95 -13.15 -4.55 0.87
C PRO A 95 -14.12 -3.84 -0.08
N PRO A 96 -13.67 -3.33 -1.23
CA PRO A 96 -14.54 -2.67 -2.19
C PRO A 96 -15.46 -3.65 -2.91
N THR A 97 -16.72 -3.26 -3.10
CA THR A 97 -17.69 -4.02 -3.92
C THR A 97 -17.55 -3.65 -5.40
N ARG A 98 -17.98 -4.51 -6.33
CA ARG A 98 -18.03 -4.20 -7.77
C ARG A 98 -18.75 -2.87 -8.07
N THR A 99 -19.88 -2.62 -7.41
CA THR A 99 -20.64 -1.37 -7.56
C THR A 99 -19.88 -0.16 -7.03
N ASP A 100 -19.12 -0.31 -5.93
CA ASP A 100 -18.31 0.77 -5.37
C ASP A 100 -17.23 1.21 -6.36
N VAL A 101 -16.60 0.26 -7.06
CA VAL A 101 -15.58 0.52 -8.07
C VAL A 101 -16.16 1.27 -9.28
N ILE A 102 -17.32 0.84 -9.79
CA ILE A 102 -17.99 1.50 -10.92
C ILE A 102 -18.36 2.94 -10.55
N HIS A 103 -18.95 3.15 -9.37
CA HIS A 103 -19.30 4.49 -8.91
C HIS A 103 -18.06 5.38 -8.70
N LEU A 104 -16.97 4.79 -8.19
CA LEU A 104 -15.70 5.49 -8.04
C LEU A 104 -15.12 5.95 -9.39
N GLU A 105 -15.21 5.11 -10.42
CA GLU A 105 -14.79 5.41 -11.78
C GLU A 105 -15.61 6.58 -12.37
N GLU A 106 -16.94 6.51 -12.30
CA GLU A 106 -17.83 7.57 -12.78
C GLU A 106 -17.58 8.91 -12.06
N LEU A 107 -17.37 8.87 -10.75
CA LEU A 107 -17.07 10.05 -9.95
C LEU A 107 -15.69 10.64 -10.31
N LEU A 108 -14.69 9.79 -10.51
CA LEU A 108 -13.36 10.21 -10.94
C LEU A 108 -13.44 10.90 -12.30
N ASP A 109 -14.11 10.29 -13.28
CA ASP A 109 -14.27 10.85 -14.63
C ASP A 109 -14.97 12.20 -14.60
N THR A 110 -16.06 12.30 -13.82
CA THR A 110 -16.78 13.56 -13.63
C THR A 110 -15.86 14.65 -13.06
N LYS A 111 -15.06 14.33 -12.04
CA LYS A 111 -14.13 15.28 -11.43
C LYS A 111 -12.99 15.66 -12.38
N LEU A 112 -12.49 14.73 -13.19
CA LEU A 112 -11.47 15.00 -14.21
C LEU A 112 -12.02 15.94 -15.29
N GLN A 113 -13.23 15.68 -15.80
CA GLN A 113 -13.91 16.56 -16.74
C GLN A 113 -14.13 17.97 -16.17
N GLN A 114 -14.57 18.06 -14.90
CA GLN A 114 -14.72 19.35 -14.22
C GLN A 114 -13.40 20.11 -14.10
N ARG A 115 -12.30 19.43 -13.77
CA ARG A 115 -10.96 20.06 -13.70
C ARG A 115 -10.51 20.56 -15.07
N GLN A 116 -10.76 19.79 -16.13
CA GLN A 116 -10.46 20.20 -17.49
C GLN A 116 -11.26 21.44 -17.88
N ALA A 117 -12.57 21.44 -17.65
CA ALA A 117 -13.43 22.59 -17.92
C ALA A 117 -12.98 23.86 -17.16
N ARG A 118 -12.52 23.71 -15.92
CA ARG A 118 -11.94 24.84 -15.14
C ARG A 118 -10.66 25.40 -15.76
N LEU A 119 -9.79 24.54 -16.29
CA LEU A 119 -8.57 24.97 -16.97
C LEU A 119 -8.90 25.73 -18.26
N ASP A 120 -9.86 25.22 -19.05
CA ASP A 120 -10.28 25.85 -20.30
C ASP A 120 -10.92 27.22 -20.07
N GLU A 121 -11.75 27.35 -19.02
CA GLU A 121 -12.31 28.63 -18.60
C GLU A 121 -11.24 29.60 -18.11
N LEU A 122 -10.21 29.13 -17.41
CA LEU A 122 -9.08 29.97 -17.00
C LEU A 122 -8.31 30.48 -18.22
N ILE A 123 -8.06 29.64 -19.22
CA ILE A 123 -7.41 30.04 -20.47
C ILE A 123 -8.26 31.12 -21.14
N ARG A 124 -9.58 30.93 -21.26
CA ARG A 124 -10.50 31.94 -21.82
C ARG A 124 -10.39 33.28 -21.09
N GLN A 125 -10.44 33.28 -19.76
CA GLN A 125 -10.34 34.50 -18.95
C GLN A 125 -8.98 35.20 -19.09
N VAL A 126 -7.89 34.43 -19.17
CA VAL A 126 -6.55 34.99 -19.38
C VAL A 126 -6.42 35.56 -20.78
N THR A 127 -6.91 34.88 -21.83
CA THR A 127 -6.90 35.35 -23.22
C THR A 127 -7.64 36.69 -23.37
N ILE A 128 -8.79 36.86 -22.71
CA ILE A 128 -9.54 38.12 -22.72
C ILE A 128 -8.74 39.27 -22.12
N ARG A 129 -7.96 39.01 -21.06
CA ARG A 129 -7.11 40.04 -20.43
C ARG A 129 -5.84 40.31 -21.23
N CYS A 130 -5.22 39.26 -21.78
CA CYS A 130 -4.00 39.32 -22.58
C CYS A 130 -3.92 38.10 -23.50
N ALA A 131 -4.10 38.34 -24.80
CA ALA A 131 -4.16 37.28 -25.80
C ALA A 131 -2.86 36.46 -25.88
N GLU A 132 -1.69 37.11 -25.81
CA GLU A 132 -0.40 36.43 -25.90
C GLU A 132 -0.18 35.44 -24.74
N ARG A 133 -0.58 35.83 -23.52
CA ARG A 133 -0.51 34.95 -22.36
C ARG A 133 -1.47 33.77 -22.48
N GLY A 134 -2.68 34.01 -22.98
CA GLY A 134 -3.64 32.95 -23.28
C GLY A 134 -3.12 31.94 -24.30
N LEU A 135 -2.50 32.44 -25.38
CA LEU A 135 -1.86 31.61 -26.40
C LEU A 135 -0.72 30.76 -25.84
N LEU A 136 0.11 31.34 -24.97
CA LEU A 136 1.19 30.61 -24.30
C LEU A 136 0.63 29.49 -23.40
N LEU A 137 -0.40 29.77 -22.61
CA LEU A 137 -1.05 28.75 -21.76
C LEU A 137 -1.66 27.61 -22.58
N SER A 138 -2.29 27.93 -23.72
CA SER A 138 -2.81 26.90 -24.63
C SER A 138 -1.70 25.98 -25.12
N ARG A 139 -0.56 26.54 -25.56
CA ARG A 139 0.58 25.73 -26.04
C ARG A 139 1.14 24.81 -24.97
N VAL A 140 1.30 25.31 -23.74
CA VAL A 140 1.77 24.49 -22.61
C VAL A 140 0.80 23.35 -22.30
N ARG A 141 -0.52 23.62 -22.33
CA ARG A 141 -1.55 22.58 -22.16
C ARG A 141 -1.43 21.51 -23.23
N ASP A 142 -1.31 21.90 -24.49
CA ASP A 142 -1.25 20.97 -25.63
C ASP A 142 0.05 20.14 -25.59
N GLU A 143 1.17 20.74 -25.18
CA GLU A 143 2.44 20.04 -24.93
C GLU A 143 2.28 18.99 -23.83
N ILE A 144 1.73 19.34 -22.67
CA ILE A 144 1.48 18.39 -21.57
C ILE A 144 0.56 17.24 -22.04
N GLN A 145 -0.48 17.55 -22.81
CA GLN A 145 -1.41 16.55 -23.35
C GLN A 145 -0.75 15.58 -24.32
N MET A 146 0.30 15.99 -25.06
CA MET A 146 1.08 15.09 -25.90
C MET A 146 2.17 14.34 -25.11
N THR A 147 2.77 14.99 -24.11
CA THR A 147 3.92 14.44 -23.36
C THR A 147 3.51 13.35 -22.37
N ILE A 148 2.39 13.51 -21.66
CA ILE A 148 1.90 12.50 -20.70
C ILE A 148 1.70 11.11 -21.35
N PRO A 149 0.91 10.96 -22.44
CA PRO A 149 0.70 9.65 -23.06
C PRO A 149 1.98 9.06 -23.64
N ALA A 150 2.89 9.89 -24.18
CA ALA A 150 4.19 9.41 -24.65
C ALA A 150 5.02 8.77 -23.52
N TYR A 151 5.05 9.39 -22.34
CA TYR A 151 5.72 8.82 -21.17
C TYR A 151 5.02 7.56 -20.65
N GLN A 152 3.69 7.50 -20.68
CA GLN A 152 2.93 6.30 -20.32
C GLN A 152 3.31 5.13 -21.24
N THR A 153 3.29 5.32 -22.55
CA THR A 153 3.69 4.29 -23.53
C THR A 153 5.14 3.85 -23.35
N LEU A 154 6.05 4.78 -23.07
CA LEU A 154 7.46 4.45 -22.79
C LEU A 154 7.60 3.59 -21.52
N ASN A 155 6.88 3.94 -20.46
CA ASN A 155 6.90 3.22 -19.19
C ASN A 155 6.32 1.81 -19.34
N GLU A 156 5.17 1.67 -20.00
CA GLU A 156 4.57 0.37 -20.32
C GLU A 156 5.53 -0.49 -21.14
N SER A 157 6.19 0.09 -22.15
CA SER A 157 7.19 -0.60 -22.95
C SER A 157 8.41 -1.02 -22.13
N SER A 158 8.89 -0.17 -21.23
CA SER A 158 10.03 -0.46 -20.35
C SER A 158 9.73 -1.60 -19.38
N VAL A 159 8.57 -1.56 -18.72
CA VAL A 159 8.11 -2.62 -17.81
C VAL A 159 7.94 -3.93 -18.57
N ALA A 160 7.30 -3.91 -19.74
CA ALA A 160 7.12 -5.11 -20.56
C ALA A 160 8.46 -5.70 -21.03
N PHE A 161 9.43 -4.85 -21.37
CA PHE A 161 10.78 -5.28 -21.72
C PHE A 161 11.49 -5.93 -20.53
N GLY A 162 11.44 -5.30 -19.35
CA GLY A 162 12.01 -5.85 -18.11
C GLY A 162 11.45 -7.23 -17.78
N MET A 163 10.13 -7.40 -17.87
CA MET A 163 9.46 -8.68 -17.62
C MET A 163 9.89 -9.76 -18.62
N ARG A 164 9.95 -9.44 -19.93
CA ARG A 164 10.45 -10.39 -20.94
C ARG A 164 11.89 -10.80 -20.69
N LYS A 165 12.75 -9.87 -20.26
CA LYS A 165 14.15 -10.16 -19.93
C LYS A 165 14.29 -11.05 -18.70
N ALA A 166 13.49 -10.82 -17.66
CA ALA A 166 13.44 -11.68 -16.49
C ALA A 166 13.08 -13.13 -16.87
N LEU A 167 11.97 -13.31 -17.61
CA LEU A 167 11.52 -14.62 -18.09
C LEU A 167 12.53 -15.31 -19.02
N GLN A 168 13.16 -14.54 -19.91
CA GLN A 168 14.20 -15.08 -20.80
C GLN A 168 15.41 -15.59 -19.99
N SER A 169 15.78 -14.89 -18.91
CA SER A 169 16.91 -15.29 -18.07
C SER A 169 16.62 -16.59 -17.31
N GLU A 170 15.42 -16.74 -16.76
CA GLU A 170 14.97 -17.97 -16.09
C GLU A 170 14.98 -19.16 -17.05
N SER A 171 14.39 -19.00 -18.24
CA SER A 171 14.36 -20.03 -19.27
C SER A 171 15.77 -20.47 -19.70
N LYS A 172 16.70 -19.52 -19.86
CA LYS A 172 18.09 -19.83 -20.21
C LYS A 172 18.79 -20.60 -19.10
N VAL A 173 18.63 -20.18 -17.85
CA VAL A 173 19.19 -20.87 -16.69
C VAL A 173 18.68 -22.32 -16.61
N ASP A 174 17.40 -22.55 -16.87
CA ASP A 174 16.83 -23.89 -16.84
C ASP A 174 17.32 -24.76 -18.01
N MET A 175 17.48 -24.20 -19.20
CA MET A 175 18.15 -24.90 -20.31
C MET A 175 19.60 -25.29 -19.93
N GLU A 176 20.37 -24.37 -19.35
CA GLU A 176 21.75 -24.64 -18.94
C GLU A 176 21.84 -25.73 -17.86
N LYS A 177 20.93 -25.73 -16.88
CA LYS A 177 20.83 -26.82 -15.89
C LYS A 177 20.59 -28.16 -16.58
N LYS A 178 19.63 -28.21 -17.51
CA LYS A 178 19.30 -29.44 -18.24
C LYS A 178 20.51 -29.98 -19.00
N VAL A 179 21.22 -29.10 -19.72
CA VAL A 179 22.46 -29.44 -20.44
C VAL A 179 23.54 -29.98 -19.51
N ARG A 180 23.69 -29.46 -18.29
CA ARG A 180 24.67 -29.97 -17.30
C ARG A 180 24.25 -31.31 -16.68
N THR A 181 22.96 -31.54 -16.47
CA THR A 181 22.45 -32.78 -15.88
C THR A 181 22.51 -33.96 -16.84
N PHE A 182 22.28 -33.75 -18.15
CA PHE A 182 22.31 -34.81 -19.15
C PHE A 182 23.61 -35.66 -19.14
N PRO A 183 24.83 -35.11 -19.23
CA PRO A 183 26.06 -35.91 -19.23
C PRO A 183 26.27 -36.63 -17.89
N LEU A 184 25.96 -35.99 -16.76
CA LEU A 184 26.04 -36.64 -15.45
C LEU A 184 25.09 -37.85 -15.34
N SER A 185 23.91 -37.75 -15.95
CA SER A 185 22.96 -38.86 -16.00
C SER A 185 23.45 -40.01 -16.89
N ILE A 186 24.13 -39.69 -18.00
CA ILE A 186 24.73 -40.68 -18.92
C ILE A 186 25.88 -41.40 -18.23
N ASP A 187 26.79 -40.66 -17.58
CA ASP A 187 27.93 -41.20 -16.85
C ASP A 187 27.47 -42.12 -15.70
N SER A 188 26.42 -41.70 -14.98
CA SER A 188 25.82 -42.51 -13.90
C SER A 188 25.24 -43.83 -14.44
N ILE A 189 24.53 -43.79 -15.57
CA ILE A 189 23.97 -44.99 -16.22
C ILE A 189 25.11 -45.89 -16.71
N GLN A 190 26.16 -45.33 -17.29
CA GLN A 190 27.30 -46.10 -17.78
C GLN A 190 28.05 -46.81 -16.65
N ILE A 191 28.25 -46.14 -15.50
CA ILE A 191 28.83 -46.75 -14.30
C ILE A 191 27.97 -47.94 -13.83
N VAL A 192 26.65 -47.77 -13.73
CA VAL A 192 25.73 -48.83 -13.30
C VAL A 192 25.78 -50.03 -14.26
N CYS A 193 25.79 -49.79 -15.58
CA CYS A 193 25.93 -50.86 -16.57
C CYS A 193 27.29 -51.59 -16.48
N MET A 194 28.38 -50.87 -16.22
CA MET A 194 29.70 -51.49 -16.05
C MET A 194 29.77 -52.33 -14.77
N SER A 195 29.15 -51.88 -13.67
CA SER A 195 29.06 -52.66 -12.43
C SER A 195 28.25 -53.95 -12.61
N PHE A 196 27.17 -53.91 -13.39
CA PHE A 196 26.34 -55.10 -13.67
C PHE A 196 26.98 -56.09 -14.65
N SER A 197 27.99 -55.67 -15.40
CA SER A 197 28.71 -56.55 -16.36
C SER A 197 29.90 -57.27 -15.73
N PHE A 198 30.21 -57.00 -14.45
CA PHE A 198 31.37 -57.55 -13.73
C PHE A 198 30.98 -58.54 -12.61
N GLU A 199 29.70 -58.93 -12.56
CA GLU A 199 29.10 -59.89 -11.61
C GLU A 199 28.52 -61.08 -12.38
#